data_AF-A0A2R4BSE4-F1
#
_entry.id   AF-A0A2R4BSE4-F1
#
_cell.length_a   1.000
_cell.length_b   1.000
_cell.length_c   1.000
_cell.angle_alpha   90.00
_cell.angle_beta   90.00
_cell.angle_gamma   90.00
#
_symmetry.space_group_name_H-M   'P 1'
#
loop_
_entity.id
_entity.type
_entity.pdbx_description
1 polymer ?
#
loop_
_entity_poly.entity_id
_entity_poly.type
_entity_poly.pdbx_seq_one_letter_code
_entity_poly.pdbx_strand_id
1 'polypeptide(L)'
;MTARHPEGIGGSVYLPVALPQRLAELFGIVLEIAGEIDDPFEQAFFLMVHLPYLQPFEDVNKRVSRLAANFPLVRHNLCPLSFIDVPAQAYVDAMLGVYELNDVALLRDVFVWAYERSCQQYVAVQQQLVPPDTFRLRYRNELAAAVAAIVRGGQAADEAAIRAVLPAKVAEEDRGRFVTLTLAEFKTLHPGNAIRFGLRPLEFSAWLEREAGRD
;
A
#
# COMPACT_ATOMS: atom_id res chain seq x y z
N MET A 1 -3.76 4.03 -19.96
CA MET A 1 -4.81 4.73 -19.19
C MET A 1 -4.33 6.17 -19.04
N THR A 2 -4.26 6.88 -20.16
CA THR A 2 -3.63 8.20 -20.29
C THR A 2 -4.69 9.13 -20.86
N ALA A 3 -4.80 10.35 -20.35
CA ALA A 3 -5.86 11.26 -20.73
C ALA A 3 -5.91 11.46 -22.27
N ARG A 4 -7.09 11.29 -22.86
CA ARG A 4 -7.32 11.49 -24.31
C ARG A 4 -7.75 12.92 -24.65
N HIS A 5 -8.23 13.66 -23.64
CA HIS A 5 -8.67 15.04 -23.74
C HIS A 5 -8.20 15.82 -22.49
N PRO A 6 -7.79 17.10 -22.63
CA PRO A 6 -7.45 17.93 -21.48
C PRO A 6 -8.72 18.22 -20.66
N GLU A 7 -8.70 17.86 -19.38
CA GLU A 7 -9.78 18.22 -18.46
C GLU A 7 -9.51 19.61 -17.85
N GLY A 8 -10.49 20.52 -18.00
CA GLY A 8 -10.40 21.83 -17.38
C GLY A 8 -10.33 21.71 -15.86
N ILE A 9 -9.46 22.51 -15.24
CA ILE A 9 -9.40 22.59 -13.78
C ILE A 9 -10.52 23.50 -13.30
N GLY A 10 -11.49 22.94 -12.58
CA GLY A 10 -12.58 23.74 -12.01
C GLY A 10 -12.06 24.94 -11.22
N GLY A 11 -12.50 26.14 -11.60
CA GLY A 11 -12.06 27.40 -11.00
C GLY A 11 -10.74 27.96 -11.54
N SER A 12 -10.20 27.41 -12.63
CA SER A 12 -8.96 27.90 -13.25
C SER A 12 -9.06 28.02 -14.77
N VAL A 13 -8.29 28.97 -15.33
CA VAL A 13 -8.11 29.14 -16.78
C VAL A 13 -6.98 28.29 -17.36
N TYR A 14 -6.28 27.52 -16.52
CA TYR A 14 -5.20 26.63 -16.94
C TYR A 14 -5.70 25.54 -17.89
N LEU A 15 -4.98 25.36 -19.00
CA LEU A 15 -5.22 24.31 -19.98
C LEU A 15 -4.05 23.32 -19.98
N PRO A 16 -4.27 22.08 -19.50
CA PRO A 16 -3.26 21.04 -19.51
C PRO A 16 -2.82 20.64 -20.92
N VAL A 17 -1.72 19.89 -21.02
CA VAL A 17 -1.20 19.36 -22.28
C VAL A 17 -2.24 18.49 -22.96
N ALA A 18 -2.73 18.93 -24.12
CA ALA A 18 -3.84 18.29 -24.83
C ALA A 18 -3.42 17.09 -25.69
N LEU A 19 -2.14 17.00 -26.10
CA LEU A 19 -1.68 15.97 -27.03
C LEU A 19 -1.21 14.71 -26.27
N PRO A 20 -1.89 13.55 -26.41
CA PRO A 20 -1.60 12.37 -25.58
C PRO A 20 -0.17 11.84 -25.70
N GLN A 21 0.45 11.97 -26.88
CA GLN A 21 1.83 11.54 -27.12
C GLN A 21 2.82 12.39 -26.32
N ARG A 22 2.64 13.73 -26.32
CA ARG A 22 3.44 14.66 -25.53
C ARG A 22 3.18 14.49 -24.04
N LEU A 23 1.93 14.25 -23.66
CA LEU A 23 1.56 13.97 -22.27
C LEU A 23 2.30 12.73 -21.75
N ALA A 24 2.33 11.64 -22.53
CA ALA A 24 3.05 10.42 -22.17
C ALA A 24 4.57 10.64 -22.08
N GLU A 25 5.16 11.38 -23.02
CA GLU A 25 6.58 11.75 -23.02
C GLU A 25 6.94 12.56 -21.75
N LEU A 26 6.20 13.64 -21.48
CA LEU A 26 6.41 14.48 -20.30
C LEU A 26 6.17 13.71 -19.00
N PHE A 27 5.21 12.79 -18.98
CA PHE A 27 4.98 11.94 -17.81
C PHE A 27 6.19 11.04 -17.54
N GLY A 28 6.78 10.45 -18.58
CA GLY A 28 8.03 9.69 -18.48
C GLY A 28 9.16 10.54 -17.89
N ILE A 29 9.35 11.75 -18.41
CA ILE A 29 10.37 12.69 -17.91
C ILE A 29 10.14 13.06 -16.45
N VAL A 30 8.90 13.36 -16.04
CA VAL A 30 8.56 13.64 -14.65
C VAL A 30 8.91 12.47 -13.74
N LEU A 31 8.64 11.23 -14.15
CA LEU A 31 8.98 10.04 -13.37
C LEU A 31 10.49 9.79 -13.30
N GLU A 32 11.22 10.05 -14.40
CA GLU A 32 12.68 9.95 -14.43
C GLU A 32 13.31 10.97 -13.48
N ILE A 33 12.92 12.24 -13.57
CA ILE A 33 13.40 13.29 -12.64
C ILE A 33 13.06 12.90 -11.20
N ALA A 34 11.82 12.49 -10.93
CA ALA A 34 11.44 12.05 -9.60
C ALA A 34 12.31 10.88 -9.11
N GLY A 35 12.69 9.95 -9.98
CA GLY A 35 13.55 8.81 -9.64
C GLY A 35 14.98 9.17 -9.24
N GLU A 36 15.48 10.31 -9.73
CA GLU A 36 16.83 10.82 -9.45
C GLU A 36 16.89 11.75 -8.21
N ILE A 37 15.75 12.12 -7.62
CA ILE A 37 15.72 12.94 -6.40
C ILE A 37 16.00 12.05 -5.18
N ASP A 38 17.13 12.28 -4.51
CA ASP A 38 17.56 11.52 -3.34
C ASP A 38 16.81 11.89 -2.05
N ASP A 39 16.50 13.17 -1.85
CA ASP A 39 15.80 13.62 -0.65
C ASP A 39 14.31 13.23 -0.71
N PRO A 40 13.79 12.45 0.26
CA PRO A 40 12.44 11.92 0.18
C PRO A 40 11.36 13.01 0.30
N PHE A 41 11.66 14.16 0.92
CA PHE A 41 10.71 15.27 1.03
C PHE A 41 10.65 16.07 -0.26
N GLU A 42 11.80 16.35 -0.87
CA GLU A 42 11.89 16.94 -2.19
C GLU A 42 11.19 16.06 -3.23
N GLN A 43 11.45 14.75 -3.21
CA GLN A 43 10.81 13.79 -4.12
C GLN A 43 9.29 13.76 -3.93
N ALA A 44 8.81 13.76 -2.67
CA ALA A 44 7.39 13.83 -2.36
C ALA A 44 6.76 15.12 -2.87
N PHE A 45 7.39 16.26 -2.61
CA PHE A 45 6.89 17.58 -3.01
C PHE A 45 6.89 17.75 -4.53
N PHE A 46 7.94 17.28 -5.21
CA PHE A 46 8.06 17.27 -6.66
C PHE A 46 6.89 16.53 -7.32
N LEU A 47 6.59 15.30 -6.85
CA LEU A 47 5.44 14.53 -7.32
C LEU A 47 4.10 15.22 -7.00
N MET A 48 4.02 15.90 -5.86
CA MET A 48 2.83 16.63 -5.46
C MET A 48 2.55 17.85 -6.36
N VAL A 49 3.59 18.51 -6.85
CA VAL A 49 3.49 19.66 -7.78
C VAL A 49 3.22 19.19 -9.20
N HIS A 50 4.05 18.30 -9.75
CA HIS A 50 4.11 18.10 -11.19
C HIS A 50 3.09 17.10 -11.74
N LEU A 51 2.70 16.08 -10.97
CA LEU A 51 1.64 15.16 -11.42
C LEU A 51 0.30 15.87 -11.68
N PRO A 52 -0.24 16.68 -10.76
CA PRO A 52 -1.52 17.33 -11.00
C PRO A 52 -1.41 18.50 -11.98
N TYR A 53 -0.22 19.11 -12.13
CA TYR A 53 0.05 20.09 -13.18
C TYR A 53 0.00 19.47 -14.59
N LEU A 54 0.60 18.29 -14.75
CA LEU A 54 0.66 17.58 -16.03
C LEU A 54 -0.70 16.96 -16.42
N GLN A 55 -1.47 16.49 -15.44
CA GLN A 55 -2.73 15.75 -15.63
C GLN A 55 -2.64 14.53 -16.55
N PRO A 56 -1.78 13.54 -16.25
CA PRO A 56 -1.60 12.38 -17.11
C PRO A 56 -2.81 11.43 -17.15
N PHE A 57 -3.70 11.48 -16.16
CA PHE A 57 -4.86 10.58 -16.04
C PHE A 57 -6.17 11.29 -16.42
N GLU A 58 -7.18 10.52 -16.84
CA GLU A 58 -8.52 11.06 -17.14
C GLU A 58 -9.12 11.72 -15.90
N ASP A 59 -9.30 10.99 -14.80
CA ASP A 59 -9.70 11.57 -13.51
C ASP A 59 -8.63 11.28 -12.45
N VAL A 60 -8.83 11.80 -11.24
CA VAL A 60 -8.17 11.37 -10.00
C VAL A 60 -6.74 11.92 -9.88
N ASN A 61 -6.26 12.76 -10.79
CA ASN A 61 -4.91 13.36 -10.78
C ASN A 61 -4.50 13.90 -9.39
N LYS A 62 -5.37 14.69 -8.73
CA LYS A 62 -5.11 15.22 -7.38
C LYS A 62 -4.99 14.12 -6.32
N ARG A 63 -5.81 13.06 -6.39
CA ARG A 63 -5.75 11.95 -5.42
C ARG A 63 -4.55 11.05 -5.69
N VAL A 64 -4.23 10.78 -6.96
CA VAL A 64 -3.03 10.03 -7.36
C VAL A 64 -1.77 10.76 -6.92
N SER A 65 -1.72 12.08 -7.09
CA SER A 65 -0.61 12.91 -6.64
C SER A 65 -0.35 12.81 -5.13
N ARG A 66 -1.39 12.89 -4.29
CA ARG A 66 -1.25 12.71 -2.83
C ARG A 66 -0.80 11.31 -2.43
N LEU A 67 -1.23 10.28 -3.17
CA LEU A 67 -0.78 8.91 -2.96
C LEU A 67 0.69 8.74 -3.39
N ALA A 68 1.07 9.31 -4.54
CA ALA A 68 2.42 9.26 -5.08
C ALA A 68 3.42 9.99 -4.16
N ALA A 69 3.05 11.14 -3.60
CA ALA A 69 3.86 11.88 -2.62
C ALA A 69 4.17 11.04 -1.35
N ASN A 70 3.35 10.04 -1.03
CA ASN A 70 3.60 9.13 0.10
C ASN A 70 4.62 8.03 -0.20
N PHE A 71 4.81 7.65 -1.47
CA PHE A 71 5.74 6.60 -1.86
C PHE A 71 7.17 6.80 -1.33
N PRO A 72 7.83 7.96 -1.56
CA PRO A 72 9.18 8.17 -1.07
C PRO A 72 9.25 8.20 0.46
N LEU A 73 8.27 8.80 1.13
CA LEU A 73 8.21 8.82 2.59
C LEU A 73 8.16 7.41 3.18
N VAL A 74 7.24 6.57 2.69
CA VAL A 74 7.09 5.18 3.16
C VAL A 74 8.30 4.33 2.83
N ARG A 75 8.88 4.48 1.62
CA ARG A 75 10.09 3.77 1.21
C ARG A 75 11.26 4.04 2.15
N HIS A 76 11.36 5.26 2.68
CA HIS A 76 12.40 5.68 3.63
C HIS A 76 11.97 5.50 5.10
N ASN A 77 10.89 4.77 5.37
CA ASN A 77 10.35 4.51 6.71
C ASN A 77 10.03 5.80 7.51
N LEU A 78 9.61 6.85 6.81
CA LEU A 78 9.16 8.10 7.38
C LEU A 78 7.64 8.07 7.61
N CYS A 79 7.15 8.97 8.46
CA CYS A 79 5.72 9.15 8.68
C CYS A 79 4.99 9.39 7.34
N PRO A 80 3.90 8.67 7.04
CA PRO A 80 3.07 8.97 5.88
C PRO A 80 2.46 10.37 5.97
N LEU A 81 2.34 11.04 4.83
CA LEU A 81 1.65 12.32 4.69
C LEU A 81 0.13 12.10 4.62
N SER A 82 -0.59 12.80 5.50
CA SER A 82 -2.05 12.84 5.60
C SER A 82 -2.58 14.24 5.33
N PHE A 83 -3.75 14.32 4.70
CA PHE A 83 -4.46 15.57 4.43
C PHE A 83 -5.75 15.71 5.25
N ILE A 84 -5.96 14.85 6.26
CA ILE A 84 -7.21 14.81 7.05
C ILE A 84 -7.52 16.18 7.67
N ASP A 85 -6.52 16.85 8.23
CA ASP A 85 -6.71 18.14 8.90
C ASP A 85 -6.50 19.34 7.97
N VAL A 86 -6.12 19.13 6.71
CA VAL A 86 -5.82 20.21 5.78
C VAL A 86 -7.12 20.87 5.32
N PRO A 87 -7.30 22.20 5.53
CA PRO A 87 -8.46 22.91 5.03
C PRO A 87 -8.55 22.78 3.50
N ALA A 88 -9.70 22.33 2.99
CA ALA A 88 -9.88 22.10 1.56
C ALA A 88 -9.58 23.35 0.72
N GLN A 89 -9.99 24.53 1.19
CA GLN A 89 -9.75 25.79 0.49
C GLN A 89 -8.26 26.12 0.39
N ALA A 90 -7.48 25.93 1.47
CA ALA A 90 -6.05 26.19 1.46
C ALA A 90 -5.32 25.31 0.41
N TYR A 91 -5.74 24.04 0.29
CA TYR A 91 -5.22 23.16 -0.74
C TYR A 91 -5.63 23.61 -2.15
N VAL A 92 -6.89 24.06 -2.34
CA VAL A 92 -7.35 24.57 -3.64
C VAL A 92 -6.56 25.82 -4.06
N ASP A 93 -6.41 26.79 -3.17
CA ASP A 93 -5.68 28.03 -3.43
C ASP A 93 -4.20 27.75 -3.74
N ALA A 94 -3.58 26.83 -2.98
CA ALA A 94 -2.22 26.37 -3.24
C ALA A 94 -2.06 25.78 -4.64
N MET A 95 -3.00 24.92 -5.06
CA MET A 95 -2.97 24.33 -6.39
C MET A 95 -3.20 25.36 -7.49
N LEU A 96 -4.07 26.36 -7.27
CA LEU A 96 -4.27 27.46 -8.21
C LEU A 96 -3.00 28.30 -8.38
N GLY A 97 -2.26 28.55 -7.30
CA GLY A 97 -0.94 29.20 -7.38
C GLY A 97 0.03 28.46 -8.29
N VAL A 98 0.04 27.13 -8.22
CA VAL A 98 0.85 26.29 -9.13
C VAL A 98 0.35 26.39 -10.57
N TYR A 99 -0.96 26.26 -10.80
CA TYR A 99 -1.51 26.22 -12.17
C TYR A 99 -1.44 27.55 -12.91
N GLU A 100 -1.71 28.66 -12.21
CA GLU A 100 -1.92 29.96 -12.85
C GLU A 100 -0.72 30.88 -12.72
N LEU A 101 0.04 30.75 -11.63
CA LEU A 101 1.13 31.66 -11.30
C LEU A 101 2.50 30.99 -11.41
N ASN A 102 2.55 29.67 -11.63
CA ASN A 102 3.76 28.86 -11.55
C ASN A 102 4.52 29.09 -10.23
N ASP A 103 3.78 29.35 -9.15
CA ASP A 103 4.30 29.60 -7.82
C ASP A 103 3.94 28.44 -6.89
N VAL A 104 4.97 27.77 -6.38
CA VAL A 104 4.85 26.62 -5.49
C VAL A 104 4.87 26.98 -4.01
N ALA A 105 5.08 28.26 -3.65
CA ALA A 105 5.28 28.68 -2.27
C ALA A 105 4.11 28.31 -1.36
N LEU A 106 2.88 28.59 -1.80
CA LEU A 106 1.68 28.27 -1.01
C LEU A 106 1.49 26.74 -0.87
N LEU A 107 1.78 25.97 -1.92
CA LEU A 107 1.70 24.52 -1.86
C LEU A 107 2.79 23.91 -0.96
N ARG A 108 3.98 24.50 -0.93
CA ARG A 108 5.05 24.14 0.01
C ARG A 108 4.60 24.36 1.44
N ASP A 109 3.99 25.50 1.73
CA ASP A 109 3.53 25.82 3.09
C ASP A 109 2.42 24.86 3.54
N VAL A 110 1.48 24.53 2.65
CA VAL A 110 0.47 23.48 2.88
C VAL A 110 1.13 22.11 3.10
N PHE A 111 2.14 21.75 2.31
CA PHE A 111 2.87 20.48 2.44
C PHE A 111 3.54 20.34 3.80
N VAL A 112 4.30 21.35 4.22
CA VAL A 112 5.03 21.36 5.50
C VAL A 112 4.04 21.27 6.66
N TRP A 113 2.99 22.10 6.64
CA TRP A 113 1.97 22.09 7.68
C TRP A 113 1.25 20.73 7.78
N ALA A 114 0.89 20.16 6.62
CA ALA A 114 0.23 18.85 6.56
C ALA A 114 1.16 17.75 7.11
N TYR A 115 2.46 17.82 6.80
CA TYR A 115 3.44 16.85 7.29
C TYR A 115 3.65 16.94 8.81
N GLU A 116 3.77 18.14 9.36
CA GLU A 116 3.85 18.36 10.81
C GLU A 116 2.64 17.76 11.53
N ARG A 117 1.45 17.99 11.01
CA ARG A 117 0.20 17.41 11.54
C ARG A 117 0.17 15.89 11.42
N SER A 118 0.62 15.36 10.30
CA SER A 118 0.70 13.92 10.07
C SER A 118 1.61 13.25 11.09
N CYS A 119 2.77 13.82 11.38
CA CYS A 119 3.68 13.33 12.41
C CYS A 119 3.04 13.33 13.81
N GLN A 120 2.33 14.40 14.18
CA GLN A 120 1.62 14.48 15.46
C GLN A 120 0.53 13.40 15.59
N GLN A 121 -0.27 13.22 14.55
CA GLN A 121 -1.30 12.18 14.50
C GLN A 121 -0.69 10.78 14.57
N TYR A 122 0.39 10.55 13.81
CA TYR A 122 1.05 9.26 13.76
C TYR A 122 1.62 8.85 15.12
N VAL A 123 2.25 9.77 15.85
CA VAL A 123 2.70 9.53 17.23
C VAL A 123 1.54 9.17 18.16
N ALA A 124 0.41 9.87 18.04
CA ALA A 124 -0.79 9.58 18.85
C ALA A 124 -1.39 8.19 18.55
N VAL A 125 -1.39 7.78 17.29
CA VAL A 125 -1.92 6.47 16.86
C VAL A 125 -0.95 5.34 17.18
N GLN A 126 0.36 5.53 17.05
CA GLN A 126 1.37 4.50 17.33
C GLN A 126 1.24 3.93 18.75
N GLN A 127 0.88 4.75 19.74
CA GLN A 127 0.67 4.30 21.12
C GLN A 127 -0.48 3.29 21.28
N GLN A 128 -1.40 3.24 20.31
CA GLN A 128 -2.57 2.35 20.31
C GLN A 128 -2.40 1.15 19.36
N LEU A 129 -1.36 1.14 18.52
CA LEU A 129 -1.12 0.05 17.58
C LEU A 129 -0.60 -1.18 18.33
N VAL A 130 -1.31 -2.30 18.20
CA VAL A 130 -0.77 -3.60 18.59
C VAL A 130 0.43 -3.89 17.66
N PRO A 131 1.65 -4.10 18.20
CA PRO A 131 2.79 -4.37 17.36
C PRO A 131 2.51 -5.62 16.51
N PRO A 132 2.91 -5.63 15.23
CA PRO A 132 2.68 -6.77 14.37
C PRO A 132 3.36 -8.01 14.98
N ASP A 133 2.74 -9.17 14.87
CA ASP A 133 3.34 -10.43 15.33
C ASP A 133 4.59 -10.72 14.48
N THR A 134 5.76 -10.35 15.01
CA THR A 134 7.05 -10.47 14.34
C THR A 134 7.40 -11.91 14.01
N PHE A 135 6.92 -12.86 14.82
CA PHE A 135 7.11 -14.29 14.58
C PHE A 135 6.31 -14.74 13.35
N ARG A 136 5.04 -14.32 13.26
CA ARG A 136 4.21 -14.56 12.08
C ARG A 136 4.81 -13.94 10.81
N LEU A 137 5.37 -12.72 10.91
CA LEU A 137 6.04 -12.05 9.80
C LEU A 137 7.29 -12.81 9.34
N ARG A 138 8.13 -13.24 10.28
CA ARG A 138 9.36 -14.00 10.01
C ARG A 138 9.08 -15.30 9.26
N TYR A 139 8.05 -16.03 9.68
CA TYR A 139 7.70 -17.35 9.14
C TYR A 139 6.51 -17.34 8.19
N ARG A 140 6.15 -16.20 7.60
CA ARG A 140 4.93 -16.07 6.78
C ARG A 140 4.88 -17.05 5.60
N ASN A 141 6.03 -17.30 4.97
CA ASN A 141 6.13 -18.16 3.80
C ASN A 141 6.05 -19.63 4.21
N GLU A 142 6.73 -19.98 5.30
CA GLU A 142 6.72 -21.31 5.92
C GLU A 142 5.31 -21.66 6.42
N LEU A 143 4.62 -20.70 7.04
CA LEU A 143 3.24 -20.85 7.50
C LEU A 143 2.31 -21.11 6.32
N ALA A 144 2.41 -20.33 5.24
CA ALA A 144 1.62 -20.55 4.03
C ALA A 144 1.91 -21.89 3.38
N ALA A 145 3.17 -22.31 3.32
CA ALA A 145 3.56 -23.62 2.80
C ALA A 145 2.98 -24.77 3.64
N ALA A 146 3.05 -24.69 4.97
CA ALA A 146 2.55 -25.72 5.88
C ALA A 146 1.02 -25.86 5.79
N VAL A 147 0.28 -24.74 5.81
CA VAL A 147 -1.19 -24.75 5.65
C VAL A 147 -1.56 -25.34 4.29
N ALA A 148 -0.88 -24.92 3.22
CA ALA A 148 -1.17 -25.41 1.89
C ALA A 148 -0.86 -26.91 1.72
N ALA A 149 0.21 -27.40 2.36
CA ALA A 149 0.58 -28.82 2.34
C ALA A 149 -0.49 -29.71 2.98
N ILE A 150 -1.01 -29.31 4.15
CA ILE A 150 -2.08 -30.05 4.85
C ILE A 150 -3.36 -30.08 4.03
N VAL A 151 -3.79 -28.92 3.52
CA VAL A 151 -5.04 -28.82 2.74
C VAL A 151 -4.95 -29.64 1.45
N ARG A 152 -3.86 -29.47 0.67
CA ARG A 152 -3.68 -30.23 -0.59
C ARG A 152 -3.43 -31.71 -0.34
N GLY A 153 -2.79 -32.06 0.78
CA GLY A 153 -2.59 -33.42 1.23
C GLY A 153 -3.85 -34.11 1.75
N GLY A 154 -4.95 -33.37 1.96
CA GLY A 154 -6.15 -33.92 2.57
C GLY A 154 -5.93 -34.37 4.01
N GLN A 155 -4.95 -33.80 4.72
CA GLN A 155 -4.58 -34.17 6.08
C GLN A 155 -5.44 -33.44 7.10
N ALA A 156 -5.58 -34.02 8.30
CA ALA A 156 -6.30 -33.37 9.40
C ALA A 156 -5.52 -32.15 9.88
N ALA A 157 -6.23 -31.10 10.30
CA ALA A 157 -5.61 -29.91 10.89
C ALA A 157 -5.17 -30.14 12.34
N ASP A 158 -4.37 -31.19 12.58
CA ASP A 158 -3.89 -31.58 13.90
C ASP A 158 -2.38 -31.38 14.07
N GLU A 159 -1.92 -31.53 15.31
CA GLU A 159 -0.51 -31.32 15.66
C GLU A 159 0.42 -32.30 14.94
N ALA A 160 -0.02 -33.55 14.72
CA ALA A 160 0.79 -34.59 14.11
C ALA A 160 1.03 -34.29 12.62
N ALA A 161 -0.01 -33.90 11.90
CA ALA A 161 0.07 -33.50 10.50
C ALA A 161 0.96 -32.26 10.32
N ILE A 162 0.82 -31.25 11.18
CA ILE A 162 1.65 -30.03 11.14
C ILE A 162 3.12 -30.35 11.39
N ARG A 163 3.42 -31.21 12.37
CA ARG A 163 4.80 -31.65 12.63
C ARG A 163 5.39 -32.44 11.46
N ALA A 164 4.57 -33.21 10.74
CA ALA A 164 5.00 -33.98 9.58
C ALA A 164 5.35 -33.09 8.36
N VAL A 165 4.70 -31.93 8.23
CA VAL A 165 4.95 -30.97 7.12
C VAL A 165 5.80 -29.77 7.53
N LEU A 166 6.46 -29.85 8.69
CA LEU A 166 7.18 -28.71 9.27
C LEU A 166 8.32 -28.26 8.34
N PRO A 167 8.32 -27.00 7.86
CA PRO A 167 9.34 -26.54 6.92
C PRO A 167 10.73 -26.52 7.56
N ALA A 168 11.73 -27.05 6.85
CA ALA A 168 13.12 -27.14 7.35
C ALA A 168 13.76 -25.80 7.73
N LYS A 169 13.21 -24.67 7.23
CA LYS A 169 13.66 -23.31 7.56
C LYS A 169 13.21 -22.81 8.94
N VAL A 170 12.27 -23.50 9.59
CA VAL A 170 11.85 -23.18 10.95
C VAL A 170 12.91 -23.69 11.92
N ALA A 171 13.48 -22.78 12.72
CA ALA A 171 14.52 -23.10 13.68
C ALA A 171 13.98 -24.08 14.74
N GLU A 172 14.83 -24.98 15.26
CA GLU A 172 14.45 -25.97 16.28
C GLU A 172 13.73 -25.33 17.48
N GLU A 173 14.27 -24.21 17.96
CA GLU A 173 13.71 -23.41 19.07
C GLU A 173 12.30 -22.84 18.78
N ASP A 174 12.01 -22.58 17.50
CA ASP A 174 10.78 -21.93 17.06
C ASP A 174 9.67 -22.95 16.69
N ARG A 175 10.00 -24.25 16.58
CA ARG A 175 9.06 -25.29 16.09
C ARG A 175 7.81 -25.41 16.94
N GLY A 176 7.93 -25.39 18.27
CA GLY A 176 6.78 -25.50 19.16
C GLY A 176 5.79 -24.35 18.94
N ARG A 177 6.30 -23.10 18.90
CA ARG A 177 5.48 -21.91 18.65
C ARG A 177 4.90 -21.89 17.23
N PHE A 178 5.65 -22.37 16.23
CA PHE A 178 5.19 -22.48 14.85
C PHE A 178 4.01 -23.43 14.70
N VAL A 179 4.05 -24.58 15.40
CA VAL A 179 2.95 -25.54 15.43
C VAL A 179 1.70 -24.91 16.04
N THR A 180 1.83 -24.22 17.19
CA THR A 180 0.71 -23.51 17.83
C THR A 180 0.12 -22.43 16.92
N LEU A 181 0.98 -21.65 16.24
CA LEU A 181 0.54 -20.64 15.28
C LEU A 181 -0.23 -21.26 14.12
N THR A 182 0.28 -22.36 13.54
CA THR A 182 -0.37 -23.04 12.41
C THR A 182 -1.74 -23.60 12.81
N LEU A 183 -1.86 -24.19 14.00
CA LEU A 183 -3.16 -24.62 14.55
C LEU A 183 -4.13 -23.45 14.72
N ALA A 184 -3.65 -22.30 15.21
CA ALA A 184 -4.47 -21.10 15.33
C ALA A 184 -4.96 -20.58 13.98
N GLU A 185 -4.13 -20.67 12.91
CA GLU A 185 -4.57 -20.33 11.56
C GLU A 185 -5.72 -21.22 11.09
N PHE A 186 -5.63 -22.53 11.26
CA PHE A 186 -6.70 -23.46 10.86
C PHE A 186 -8.04 -23.16 11.54
N LYS A 187 -8.04 -22.69 12.80
CA LYS A 187 -9.26 -22.26 13.50
C LYS A 187 -9.95 -21.05 12.87
N THR A 188 -9.17 -20.22 12.17
CA THR A 188 -9.67 -19.02 11.50
C THR A 188 -9.75 -19.18 9.99
N LEU A 189 -9.38 -20.35 9.45
CA LEU A 189 -9.29 -20.60 8.01
C LEU A 189 -10.70 -20.72 7.42
N HIS A 190 -10.99 -19.89 6.43
CA HIS A 190 -12.27 -19.84 5.75
C HIS A 190 -12.08 -19.44 4.28
N PRO A 191 -13.09 -19.59 3.40
CA PRO A 191 -12.92 -19.36 1.96
C PRO A 191 -12.36 -17.96 1.62
N GLY A 192 -12.78 -16.94 2.37
CA GLY A 192 -12.30 -15.56 2.21
C GLY A 192 -10.83 -15.29 2.58
N ASN A 193 -10.15 -16.16 3.35
CA ASN A 193 -8.74 -15.96 3.70
C ASN A 193 -7.81 -17.07 3.19
N ALA A 194 -8.34 -18.17 2.65
CA ALA A 194 -7.57 -19.29 2.10
C ALA A 194 -6.58 -18.87 0.99
N ILE A 195 -6.93 -17.85 0.19
CA ILE A 195 -6.08 -17.30 -0.87
C ILE A 195 -4.73 -16.79 -0.32
N ARG A 196 -4.68 -16.33 0.93
CA ARG A 196 -3.44 -15.85 1.59
C ARG A 196 -2.38 -16.94 1.73
N PHE A 197 -2.81 -18.20 1.69
CA PHE A 197 -1.95 -19.38 1.75
C PHE A 197 -1.72 -20.01 0.36
N GLY A 198 -2.14 -19.34 -0.71
CA GLY A 198 -2.02 -19.84 -2.08
C GLY A 198 -2.97 -20.99 -2.40
N LEU A 199 -4.08 -21.12 -1.68
CA LEU A 199 -5.10 -22.14 -1.91
C LEU A 199 -6.15 -21.65 -2.90
N ARG A 200 -6.50 -22.51 -3.86
CA ARG A 200 -7.62 -22.27 -4.78
C ARG A 200 -8.95 -22.63 -4.08
N PRO A 201 -10.06 -21.97 -4.41
CA PRO A 201 -11.36 -22.25 -3.79
C PRO A 201 -11.75 -23.73 -3.81
N LEU A 202 -11.55 -24.41 -4.95
CA LEU A 202 -11.87 -25.83 -5.10
C LEU A 202 -10.98 -26.74 -4.24
N GLU A 203 -9.70 -26.41 -4.05
CA GLU A 203 -8.79 -27.18 -3.18
C GLU A 203 -9.25 -27.12 -1.73
N PHE A 204 -9.65 -25.93 -1.29
CA PHE A 204 -10.11 -25.71 0.07
C PHE A 204 -11.47 -26.34 0.34
N SER A 205 -12.45 -26.19 -0.58
CA SER A 205 -13.76 -26.83 -0.44
C SER A 205 -13.66 -28.35 -0.36
N ALA A 206 -12.84 -28.97 -1.22
CA ALA A 206 -12.63 -30.42 -1.21
C ALA A 206 -11.99 -30.91 0.10
N TRP A 207 -11.15 -30.10 0.74
CA TRP A 207 -10.59 -30.40 2.05
C TRP A 207 -11.63 -30.26 3.16
N LEU A 208 -12.44 -29.20 3.16
CA LEU A 208 -13.53 -29.00 4.12
C LEU A 208 -14.54 -30.15 4.12
N GLU A 209 -14.93 -30.64 2.95
CA GLU A 209 -15.82 -31.81 2.83
C GLU A 209 -15.23 -33.06 3.48
N ARG A 210 -13.91 -33.23 3.42
CA ARG A 210 -13.20 -34.37 4.03
C ARG A 210 -13.05 -34.20 5.53
N GLU A 211 -12.78 -33.00 6.01
CA GLU A 211 -12.70 -32.72 7.45
C GLU A 211 -14.07 -32.83 8.12
N ALA A 212 -15.14 -32.34 7.49
CA ALA A 212 -16.51 -32.50 7.99
C ALA A 212 -16.97 -33.97 8.08
N GLY A 213 -16.32 -34.88 7.35
CA GLY A 213 -16.53 -36.33 7.45
C GLY A 213 -15.64 -37.03 8.48
N ARG A 214 -14.77 -36.31 9.20
CA ARG A 214 -13.86 -36.83 10.23
C ARG A 214 -14.29 -36.52 11.66
N ASP A 215 -15.18 -35.55 11.84
CA ASP A 215 -15.92 -35.28 13.08
C ASP A 215 -17.07 -36.28 13.26
#